data_AF-A0A1F2XUQ3-F1
#
_entry.id   AF-A0A1F2XUQ3-F1
#
_cell.length_a   1.000
_cell.length_b   1.000
_cell.length_c   1.000
_cell.angle_alpha   90.00
_cell.angle_beta   90.00
_cell.angle_gamma   90.00
#
_symmetry.space_group_name_H-M   'P 1'
#
loop_
_entity.id
_entity.type
_entity.pdbx_description
1 polymer ?
#
loop_
_entity_poly.entity_id
_entity_poly.type
_entity_poly.pdbx_seq_one_letter_code
_entity_poly.pdbx_strand_id
1 'polypeptide(L)'
;MLRRVVIGVAMACLMGGAAYAQDEDAGDNECTSQLTAVEETVHDKIESNALSEADANKVNELLDEADALCTEGKFTEASATLATVNKMVGKTQ
;
A
#
# COMPACT_ATOMS: atom_id res chain seq x y z
N MET A 1 1.72 30.72 47.68
CA MET A 1 1.35 30.23 46.34
C MET A 1 2.26 29.08 45.99
N LEU A 2 1.78 27.83 45.93
CA LEU A 2 2.29 26.78 45.04
C LEU A 2 1.34 25.57 45.13
N ARG A 3 0.86 25.15 43.97
CA ARG A 3 -0.28 24.26 43.72
C ARG A 3 0.09 22.82 44.04
N ARG A 4 -0.68 22.17 44.92
CA ARG A 4 -0.72 20.70 45.00
C ARG A 4 -1.75 20.20 43.99
N VAL A 5 -1.28 19.75 42.83
CA VAL A 5 -2.08 18.93 41.91
C VAL A 5 -1.39 17.59 41.81
N VAL A 6 -1.88 16.65 42.61
CA VAL A 6 -1.59 15.22 42.51
C VAL A 6 -2.55 14.69 41.45
N ILE A 7 -2.07 14.51 40.22
CA ILE A 7 -2.75 13.70 39.20
C ILE A 7 -1.81 12.53 38.92
N GLY A 8 -1.98 11.47 39.70
CA GLY A 8 -1.45 10.16 39.41
C GLY A 8 -2.53 9.35 38.72
N VAL A 9 -2.49 9.31 37.39
CA VAL A 9 -3.07 8.20 36.62
C VAL A 9 -1.93 7.74 35.72
N ALA A 10 -1.33 6.62 36.13
CA ALA A 10 -0.40 5.87 35.32
C ALA A 10 -1.15 5.42 34.06
N MET A 11 -0.86 6.10 32.95
CA MET A 11 -1.32 5.72 31.63
C MET A 11 -0.51 4.49 31.21
N ALA A 12 -1.06 3.31 31.51
CA ALA A 12 -0.61 2.05 30.98
C ALA A 12 -0.94 2.00 29.48
N CYS A 13 0.00 2.45 28.64
CA CYS A 13 -0.05 2.26 27.19
C CYS A 13 1.10 1.36 26.77
N LEU A 14 0.99 0.07 27.08
CA LEU A 14 1.77 -0.97 26.43
C LEU A 14 0.85 -2.12 26.04
N MET A 15 0.99 -2.52 24.77
CA MET A 15 0.33 -3.61 24.04
C MET A 15 -0.90 -3.18 23.21
N GLY A 16 -0.59 -2.46 22.13
CA GLY A 16 -1.46 -2.28 20.97
C GLY A 16 -1.76 -3.62 20.31
N GLY A 17 -2.93 -4.17 20.61
CA GLY A 17 -3.58 -5.21 19.83
C GLY A 17 -4.72 -4.58 19.02
N ALA A 18 -4.58 -4.64 17.70
CA ALA A 18 -5.62 -4.50 16.67
C ALA A 18 -6.68 -3.41 16.91
N ALA A 19 -6.30 -2.17 16.67
CA ALA A 19 -7.25 -1.14 16.22
C ALA A 19 -6.65 -0.55 14.95
N TYR A 20 -7.37 -0.68 13.84
CA TYR A 20 -7.10 0.01 12.59
C TYR A 20 -7.17 1.51 12.86
N ALA A 21 -6.05 2.12 13.26
CA ALA A 21 -5.88 3.55 13.32
C ALA A 21 -5.61 4.03 11.90
N GLN A 22 -6.69 4.22 11.17
CA GLN A 22 -6.78 5.20 10.10
C GLN A 22 -6.26 6.53 10.68
N ASP A 23 -5.40 7.23 9.94
CA ASP A 23 -4.80 8.54 10.24
C ASP A 23 -3.41 8.55 10.91
N GLU A 24 -2.41 7.98 10.21
CA GLU A 24 -1.04 8.49 10.26
C GLU A 24 -0.54 8.65 8.81
N ASP A 25 -0.25 9.90 8.42
CA ASP A 25 0.45 10.33 7.22
C ASP A 25 -0.30 10.36 5.86
N ALA A 26 -0.84 11.54 5.53
CA ALA A 26 -1.40 11.85 4.22
C ALA A 26 -0.36 11.88 3.06
N GLY A 27 0.91 11.56 3.31
CA GLY A 27 1.95 11.33 2.30
C GLY A 27 2.12 9.87 1.88
N ASP A 28 1.83 8.91 2.78
CA ASP A 28 1.94 7.45 2.54
C ASP A 28 0.68 6.83 1.89
N ASN A 29 -0.43 7.57 1.90
CA ASN A 29 -1.74 7.03 1.55
C ASN A 29 -1.99 6.95 0.02
N GLU A 30 -1.34 7.80 -0.78
CA GLU A 30 -1.56 7.80 -2.24
C GLU A 30 -0.88 6.61 -2.93
N CYS A 31 0.30 6.20 -2.46
CA CYS A 31 1.00 5.03 -3.00
C CYS A 31 0.24 3.74 -2.66
N THR A 32 -0.16 3.60 -1.41
CA THR A 32 -0.97 2.46 -0.93
C THR A 32 -2.31 2.39 -1.67
N SER A 33 -3.00 3.52 -1.83
CA SER A 33 -4.28 3.55 -2.55
C SER A 33 -4.12 3.21 -4.04
N GLN A 34 -3.03 3.62 -4.69
CA GLN A 34 -2.75 3.26 -6.08
C GLN A 34 -2.36 1.78 -6.21
N LEU A 35 -1.56 1.26 -5.28
CA LEU A 35 -1.15 -0.14 -5.25
C LEU A 35 -2.39 -1.04 -5.15
N THR A 36 -3.28 -0.79 -4.18
CA THR A 36 -4.52 -1.55 -4.02
C THR A 36 -5.40 -1.53 -5.27
N ALA A 37 -5.58 -0.38 -5.91
CA ALA A 37 -6.41 -0.28 -7.12
C ALA A 37 -5.85 -1.08 -8.31
N VAL A 38 -4.51 -1.13 -8.42
CA VAL A 38 -3.84 -1.91 -9.46
C VAL A 38 -3.85 -3.39 -9.13
N GLU A 39 -3.67 -3.76 -7.86
CA GLU A 39 -3.79 -5.14 -7.38
C GLU A 39 -5.17 -5.72 -7.66
N GLU A 40 -6.26 -4.97 -7.39
CA GLU A 40 -7.63 -5.40 -7.74
C GLU A 40 -7.78 -5.64 -9.25
N THR A 41 -7.29 -4.71 -10.07
CA THR A 41 -7.34 -4.84 -11.54
C THR A 41 -6.54 -6.04 -12.06
N VAL A 42 -5.39 -6.31 -11.45
CA VAL A 42 -4.55 -7.47 -11.76
C VAL A 42 -5.24 -8.76 -11.34
N HIS A 43 -5.79 -8.78 -10.13
CA HIS A 43 -6.49 -9.94 -9.58
C HIS A 43 -7.63 -10.38 -10.50
N ASP A 44 -8.50 -9.45 -10.91
CA ASP A 44 -9.61 -9.72 -11.83
C ASP A 44 -9.14 -10.33 -13.17
N LYS A 45 -7.98 -9.90 -13.66
CA LYS A 45 -7.43 -10.40 -14.94
C LYS A 45 -6.71 -11.74 -14.81
N ILE A 46 -6.07 -11.99 -13.66
CA ILE A 46 -5.52 -13.31 -13.33
C ILE A 46 -6.66 -14.31 -13.18
N GLU A 47 -7.74 -13.97 -12.46
CA GLU A 47 -8.93 -14.82 -12.32
C GLU A 47 -9.60 -15.11 -13.67
N SER A 48 -9.63 -14.11 -14.56
CA SER A 48 -10.13 -14.30 -15.93
C SER A 48 -9.20 -15.14 -16.84
N ASN A 49 -8.05 -15.63 -16.33
CA ASN A 49 -7.01 -16.32 -17.10
C ASN A 49 -6.55 -15.51 -18.33
N ALA A 50 -6.63 -14.18 -18.24
CA ALA A 50 -6.39 -13.26 -19.36
C ALA A 50 -4.91 -12.91 -19.52
N LEU A 51 -4.03 -13.41 -18.64
CA LEU A 51 -2.60 -13.17 -18.68
C LEU A 51 -1.86 -14.47 -18.99
N SER A 52 -0.83 -14.39 -19.82
CA SER A 52 0.10 -15.50 -19.98
C SER A 52 0.90 -15.70 -18.67
N GLU A 53 1.41 -16.90 -18.43
CA GLU A 53 2.22 -17.20 -17.24
C GLU A 53 3.46 -16.28 -17.13
N ALA A 54 4.04 -15.90 -18.27
CA ALA A 54 5.14 -14.94 -18.34
C ALA A 54 4.70 -13.53 -17.95
N ASP A 55 3.53 -13.08 -18.41
CA ASP A 55 2.99 -11.76 -18.06
C ASP A 55 2.55 -11.72 -16.59
N ALA A 56 1.96 -12.80 -16.06
CA ALA A 56 1.57 -12.90 -14.66
C ALA A 56 2.80 -12.82 -13.73
N ASN A 57 3.86 -13.56 -14.03
CA ASN A 57 5.13 -13.44 -13.30
C ASN A 57 5.69 -12.03 -13.40
N LYS A 58 5.64 -11.40 -14.57
CA LYS A 58 6.16 -10.05 -14.75
C LYS A 58 5.35 -8.99 -14.01
N VAL A 59 4.03 -9.15 -13.96
CA VAL A 59 3.13 -8.30 -13.18
C VAL A 59 3.46 -8.40 -11.69
N ASN A 60 3.64 -9.61 -11.16
CA ASN A 60 3.99 -9.81 -9.75
C ASN A 60 5.32 -9.15 -9.40
N GLU A 61 6.37 -9.32 -10.22
CA GLU A 61 7.66 -8.64 -10.01
C GLU A 61 7.52 -7.10 -9.95
N LEU A 62 6.66 -6.51 -10.79
CA LEU A 62 6.46 -5.07 -10.81
C LEU A 62 5.59 -4.58 -9.63
N LEU A 63 4.68 -5.41 -9.12
CA LEU A 63 3.93 -5.09 -7.90
C LEU A 63 4.87 -5.07 -6.69
N ASP A 64 5.77 -6.05 -6.57
CA ASP A 64 6.81 -6.09 -5.53
C ASP A 64 7.75 -4.86 -5.64
N GLU A 65 8.14 -4.47 -6.85
CA GLU A 65 8.95 -3.27 -7.09
C GLU A 65 8.20 -1.99 -6.71
N ALA A 66 6.91 -1.89 -7.05
CA ALA A 66 6.10 -0.74 -6.68
C ALA A 66 5.94 -0.60 -5.15
N ASP A 67 5.76 -1.72 -4.43
CA ASP A 67 5.69 -1.74 -2.96
C ASP A 67 7.02 -1.30 -2.32
N ALA A 68 8.14 -1.78 -2.83
CA ALA A 68 9.47 -1.34 -2.39
C ALA A 68 9.66 0.17 -2.63
N LEU A 69 9.27 0.68 -3.80
CA LEU A 69 9.34 2.10 -4.13
C LEU A 69 8.41 2.95 -3.25
N CYS A 70 7.21 2.45 -2.90
CA CYS A 70 6.34 3.09 -1.92
C CYS A 70 7.03 3.19 -0.55
N THR A 71 7.61 2.09 -0.07
CA THR A 71 8.34 2.03 1.21
C THR A 71 9.57 2.94 1.24
N GLU A 72 10.23 3.14 0.10
CA GLU A 72 11.37 4.05 -0.06
C GLU A 72 10.96 5.54 -0.20
N GLY A 73 9.66 5.85 -0.22
CA GLY A 73 9.14 7.21 -0.45
C GLY A 73 9.28 7.69 -1.91
N LYS A 74 9.57 6.78 -2.84
CA LYS A 74 9.74 7.04 -4.28
C LYS A 74 8.41 6.95 -5.02
N PHE A 75 7.42 7.72 -4.57
CA PHE A 75 6.04 7.62 -5.04
C PHE A 75 5.87 7.83 -6.55
N THR A 76 6.66 8.71 -7.16
CA THR A 76 6.61 8.93 -8.63
C THR A 76 7.08 7.71 -9.42
N GLU A 77 8.11 7.01 -8.93
CA GLU A 77 8.61 5.79 -9.55
C GLU A 77 7.60 4.65 -9.34
N ALA A 78 7.06 4.50 -8.13
CA ALA A 78 6.01 3.53 -7.82
C ALA A 78 4.79 3.70 -8.74
N SER A 79 4.27 4.92 -8.88
CA SER A 79 3.16 5.22 -9.81
C SER A 79 3.49 4.88 -11.27
N ALA A 80 4.73 5.08 -11.71
CA ALA A 80 5.16 4.73 -13.07
C ALA A 80 5.23 3.21 -13.28
N THR A 81 5.71 2.48 -12.27
CA THR A 81 5.72 1.01 -12.23
C THR A 81 4.30 0.45 -12.26
N LEU A 82 3.40 0.98 -11.43
CA LEU A 82 1.97 0.64 -11.41
C LEU A 82 1.26 0.96 -12.73
N ALA A 83 1.58 2.08 -13.37
CA ALA A 83 1.07 2.40 -14.70
C ALA A 83 1.57 1.41 -15.78
N THR A 84 2.77 0.86 -15.61
CA THR A 84 3.32 -0.17 -16.49
C THR A 84 2.57 -1.49 -16.31
N VAL A 85 2.32 -1.89 -15.06
CA VAL A 85 1.44 -3.02 -14.74
C VAL A 85 0.09 -2.84 -15.44
N ASN A 86 -0.59 -1.71 -15.21
CA ASN A 86 -1.87 -1.38 -15.84
C ASN A 86 -1.87 -1.47 -17.38
N LYS A 87 -0.77 -1.13 -18.04
CA LYS A 87 -0.64 -1.29 -19.50
C LYS A 87 -0.47 -2.74 -19.93
N MET A 88 0.24 -3.57 -19.14
CA MET A 88 0.41 -4.99 -19.46
C MET A 88 -0.91 -5.73 -19.28
N VAL A 89 -1.61 -5.50 -18.16
CA VAL A 89 -2.95 -6.05 -17.96
C VAL A 89 -3.97 -5.46 -18.94
N GLY A 90 -3.89 -4.17 -19.26
CA GLY A 90 -4.81 -3.50 -20.19
C GLY A 90 -4.61 -3.87 -21.68
N LYS A 91 -3.44 -4.39 -22.06
CA LYS A 91 -3.13 -4.80 -23.44
C LYS A 91 -3.83 -6.07 -23.90
N THR A 92 -4.48 -6.82 -23.01
CA THR A 92 -5.21 -8.05 -23.37
C THR A 92 -6.58 -7.80 -24.01
N GLN A 93 -6.73 -6.77 -24.85
CA GLN A 93 -7.91 -6.56 -25.71
C GLN A 93 -7.55 -6.65 -27.18
#